data_AF-A0A0G9H6V4-F1
#
_entry.id   AF-A0A0G9H6V4-F1
#
_cell.length_a   1.000
_cell.length_b   1.000
_cell.length_c   1.000
_cell.angle_alpha   90.00
_cell.angle_beta   90.00
_cell.angle_gamma   90.00
#
_symmetry.space_group_name_H-M   'P 1'
#
loop_
_entity.id
_entity.type
_entity.pdbx_description
1 polymer ?
#
loop_
_entity_poly.entity_id
_entity_poly.type
_entity_poly.pdbx_seq_one_letter_code
_entity_poly.pdbx_strand_id
1 'polypeptide(L)'
;MKRYILPAVVAALGFASIGSAYATVESYTVDLNGYAVIGFVGNTPADYARAQQQANSWETQRHLMLKPQSIKAVAIDQSQGVALNQTELRAAIVQAALAKTP
;
A
#
# COMPACT_ATOMS: atom_id res chain seq x y z
N MET A 1 -21.73 -47.30 9.35
CA MET A 1 -20.51 -46.52 9.65
C MET A 1 -20.20 -45.64 8.44
N LYS A 2 -20.38 -44.32 8.55
CA LYS A 2 -20.22 -43.35 7.45
C LYS A 2 -18.84 -42.70 7.58
N ARG A 3 -17.96 -42.89 6.58
CA ARG A 3 -16.64 -42.27 6.49
C ARG A 3 -16.75 -40.97 5.71
N TYR A 4 -16.48 -39.84 6.35
CA TYR A 4 -16.38 -38.54 5.69
C TYR A 4 -14.98 -38.41 5.07
N ILE A 5 -14.94 -38.29 3.74
CA ILE A 5 -13.73 -37.94 2.98
C ILE A 5 -13.69 -36.41 2.96
N LEU A 6 -12.72 -35.83 3.64
CA LEU A 6 -12.45 -34.38 3.62
C LEU A 6 -11.85 -34.01 2.26
N PRO A 7 -12.41 -33.05 1.50
CA PRO A 7 -11.74 -32.54 0.31
C PRO A 7 -10.59 -31.63 0.77
N ALA A 8 -9.37 -32.04 0.45
CA ALA A 8 -8.18 -31.20 0.56
C ALA A 8 -8.33 -30.00 -0.37
N VAL A 9 -8.62 -28.83 0.20
CA VAL A 9 -8.55 -27.56 -0.52
C VAL A 9 -7.08 -27.25 -0.75
N VAL A 10 -6.66 -27.40 -2.01
CA VAL A 10 -5.39 -26.92 -2.53
C VAL A 10 -5.42 -25.40 -2.45
N ALA A 11 -4.84 -24.84 -1.38
CA ALA A 11 -4.60 -23.41 -1.27
C ALA A 11 -3.55 -23.02 -2.32
N ALA A 12 -4.00 -22.29 -3.34
CA ALA A 12 -3.13 -21.73 -4.37
C ALA A 12 -2.06 -20.83 -3.74
N LEU A 13 -0.82 -21.08 -4.17
CA LEU A 13 0.38 -20.36 -3.78
C LEU A 13 0.31 -18.89 -4.26
N GLY A 14 0.03 -17.97 -3.35
CA GLY A 14 0.44 -16.58 -3.47
C GLY A 14 1.73 -16.40 -2.68
N PHE A 15 2.87 -16.23 -3.33
CA PHE A 15 4.14 -15.96 -2.68
C PHE A 15 4.07 -14.63 -1.92
N ALA A 16 3.74 -14.68 -0.63
CA ALA A 16 4.02 -13.61 0.30
C ALA A 16 5.54 -13.60 0.55
N SER A 17 6.26 -12.73 -0.14
CA SER A 17 7.66 -12.47 0.15
C SER A 17 7.77 -11.95 1.59
N ILE A 18 8.52 -12.69 2.42
CA ILE A 18 8.81 -12.40 3.83
C ILE A 18 9.63 -11.11 3.89
N GLY A 19 9.03 -10.03 4.37
CA GLY A 19 9.71 -8.79 4.69
C GLY A 19 8.89 -8.07 5.76
N SER A 20 9.38 -8.11 6.99
CA SER A 20 8.95 -7.35 8.17
C SER A 20 7.45 -7.04 8.24
N ALA A 21 6.72 -7.85 9.01
CA ALA A 21 5.35 -7.58 9.43
C ALA A 21 5.29 -6.32 10.33
N TYR A 22 5.44 -5.13 9.74
CA TYR A 22 4.81 -3.93 10.26
C TYR A 22 3.33 -4.07 9.96
N ALA A 23 2.47 -3.79 10.93
CA ALA A 23 1.02 -3.75 10.71
C ALA A 23 0.76 -2.92 9.44
N THR A 24 0.41 -3.60 8.35
CA THR A 24 0.30 -3.01 7.02
C THR A 24 -0.89 -2.08 7.07
N VAL A 25 -0.61 -0.77 7.06
CA VAL A 25 -1.65 0.19 6.73
C VAL A 25 -2.12 -0.10 5.32
N GLU A 26 -3.38 0.19 5.06
CA GLU A 26 -3.98 -0.13 3.77
C GLU A 26 -3.19 0.55 2.64
N SER A 27 -2.94 -0.17 1.55
CA SER A 27 -2.13 0.38 0.46
C SER A 27 -2.83 0.21 -0.88
N TYR A 28 -2.71 1.24 -1.71
CA TYR A 28 -3.36 1.34 -3.00
C TYR A 28 -2.33 1.72 -4.04
N THR A 29 -2.26 0.95 -5.13
CA THR A 29 -1.36 1.27 -6.25
C THR A 29 -2.14 1.89 -7.38
N VAL A 30 -1.70 3.06 -7.85
CA VAL A 30 -2.23 3.74 -9.02
C VAL A 30 -1.20 3.68 -10.14
N ASP A 31 -1.57 3.07 -11.26
CA ASP A 31 -0.77 3.10 -12.48
C ASP A 31 -1.02 4.41 -13.26
N LEU A 32 0.07 5.02 -13.72
CA LEU A 32 0.16 6.26 -14.47
C LEU A 32 0.95 6.06 -15.76
N ASN A 33 0.57 5.06 -16.57
CA ASN A 33 1.11 4.82 -17.91
C ASN A 33 2.65 4.77 -17.96
N GLY A 34 3.25 3.87 -17.16
CA GLY A 34 4.71 3.66 -17.09
C GLY A 34 5.36 4.13 -15.79
N TYR A 35 4.61 4.79 -14.92
CA TYR A 35 4.96 5.07 -13.54
C TYR A 35 3.84 4.58 -12.62
N ALA A 36 4.18 4.17 -11.41
CA ALA A 36 3.19 3.79 -10.41
C ALA A 36 3.36 4.60 -9.14
N VAL A 37 2.25 4.83 -8.44
CA VAL A 37 2.23 5.46 -7.13
C VAL A 37 1.58 4.51 -6.14
N ILE A 38 2.28 4.21 -5.05
CA ILE A 38 1.73 3.49 -3.90
C ILE A 38 1.29 4.52 -2.86
N GLY A 39 -0.01 4.57 -2.58
CA GLY A 39 -0.58 5.33 -1.49
C GLY A 39 -0.80 4.44 -0.27
N PHE A 40 -0.13 4.74 0.85
CA PHE A 40 -0.39 4.15 2.15
C PHE A 40 -1.43 4.98 2.88
N VAL A 41 -2.54 4.39 3.30
CA VAL A 41 -3.72 5.10 3.82
C VAL A 41 -3.84 4.89 5.32
N GLY A 42 -3.89 6.00 6.06
CA GLY A 42 -4.12 6.00 7.50
C GLY A 42 -5.54 6.44 7.85
N ASN A 43 -6.35 5.54 8.39
CA ASN A 43 -7.73 5.81 8.81
C ASN A 43 -7.85 6.42 10.22
N THR A 44 -6.75 6.40 10.98
CA THR A 44 -6.63 7.03 12.31
C THR A 44 -5.33 7.84 12.36
N PRO A 45 -5.14 8.77 13.31
CA PRO A 45 -3.89 9.51 13.41
C PRO A 45 -2.66 8.61 13.61
N ALA A 46 -2.83 7.50 14.35
CA ALA A 46 -1.80 6.50 14.54
C ALA A 46 -1.47 5.74 13.24
N ASP A 47 -2.48 5.40 12.45
CA ASP A 47 -2.29 4.75 11.16
C ASP A 47 -1.69 5.70 10.13
N TYR A 48 -2.05 6.99 10.16
CA TYR A 48 -1.43 7.99 9.29
C TYR A 48 0.05 8.16 9.60
N ALA A 49 0.45 8.21 10.87
CA ALA A 49 1.86 8.21 11.25
C ALA A 49 2.61 6.97 10.73
N ARG A 50 1.98 5.79 10.76
CA ARG A 50 2.55 4.55 10.18
C ARG A 50 2.62 4.62 8.66
N ALA A 51 1.59 5.14 7.99
CA ALA A 51 1.57 5.35 6.54
C ALA A 51 2.70 6.28 6.10
N GLN A 52 2.96 7.36 6.84
CA GLN A 52 4.10 8.24 6.62
C GLN A 52 5.43 7.49 6.78
N GLN A 53 5.59 6.69 7.83
CA GLN A 53 6.81 5.90 8.03
C GLN A 53 7.03 4.90 6.89
N GLN A 54 5.99 4.20 6.44
CA GLN A 54 6.08 3.26 5.33
C GLN A 54 6.40 3.95 4.00
N ALA A 55 5.73 5.06 3.70
CA ALA A 55 6.00 5.85 2.51
C ALA A 55 7.45 6.38 2.50
N ASN A 56 7.94 6.88 3.63
CA ASN A 56 9.31 7.40 3.75
C ASN A 56 10.36 6.29 3.66
N SER A 57 10.12 5.15 4.29
CA SER A 57 10.99 3.98 4.18
C SER A 57 11.05 3.48 2.74
N TRP A 58 9.91 3.41 2.05
CA TRP A 58 9.84 3.02 0.65
C TRP A 58 10.62 3.98 -0.25
N GLU A 59 10.41 5.29 -0.10
CA GLU A 59 11.17 6.29 -0.86
C GLU A 59 12.67 6.24 -0.54
N THR A 60 13.04 6.01 0.72
CA THR A 60 14.45 5.83 1.10
C THR A 60 15.06 4.63 0.40
N GLN A 61 14.38 3.48 0.41
CA GLN A 61 14.81 2.29 -0.31
C GLN A 61 14.84 2.51 -1.83
N ARG A 62 13.92 3.32 -2.37
CA ARG A 62 13.95 3.75 -3.78
C ARG A 62 15.20 4.55 -4.06
N HIS A 63 15.53 5.57 -3.27
CA HIS A 63 16.76 6.34 -3.47
C HIS A 63 18.04 5.51 -3.34
N LEU A 64 18.02 4.44 -2.55
CA LEU A 64 19.10 3.46 -2.42
C LEU A 64 19.10 2.39 -3.53
N MET A 65 18.23 2.50 -4.53
CA MET A 65 18.06 1.54 -5.64
C MET A 65 17.64 0.12 -5.18
N LEU A 66 17.08 -0.01 -3.97
CA LEU A 66 16.54 -1.25 -3.41
C LEU A 66 15.07 -1.48 -3.76
N LYS A 67 14.40 -0.48 -4.33
CA LYS A 67 13.03 -0.54 -4.86
C LYS A 67 12.99 -0.01 -6.29
N PRO A 68 11.97 -0.40 -7.10
CA PRO A 68 11.82 0.09 -8.46
C PRO A 68 11.77 1.62 -8.52
N GLN A 69 12.57 2.21 -9.41
CA GLN A 69 12.63 3.67 -9.58
C GLN A 69 11.37 4.26 -10.20
N SER A 70 10.58 3.43 -10.89
CA SER A 70 9.30 3.81 -11.50
C SER A 70 8.15 3.88 -10.51
N ILE A 71 8.36 3.56 -9.23
CA ILE A 71 7.30 3.53 -8.21
C ILE A 71 7.56 4.57 -7.13
N LYS A 72 6.65 5.52 -6.96
CA LYS A 72 6.69 6.53 -5.89
C LYS A 72 5.75 6.15 -4.73
N ALA A 73 6.14 6.43 -3.50
CA ALA A 73 5.32 6.18 -2.32
C ALA A 73 4.87 7.48 -1.61
N VAL A 74 3.59 7.51 -1.26
CA VAL A 74 2.93 8.62 -0.55
C VAL A 74 2.07 8.10 0.59
N ALA A 75 1.87 8.95 1.60
CA ALA A 75 0.93 8.68 2.68
C ALA A 75 -0.34 9.52 2.46
N ILE A 76 -1.49 8.92 2.72
CA ILE A 76 -2.81 9.54 2.59
C ILE A 76 -3.47 9.59 3.96
N ASP A 77 -3.84 10.80 4.37
CA ASP A 77 -4.53 11.04 5.64
C ASP A 77 -6.05 10.91 5.45
N GLN A 78 -6.64 9.88 6.06
CA GLN A 78 -8.08 9.75 6.24
C GLN A 78 -8.47 9.77 7.73
N SER A 79 -7.54 10.17 8.61
CA SER A 79 -7.74 10.17 10.06
C SER A 79 -8.81 11.14 10.55
N GLN A 80 -9.16 12.13 9.74
CA GLN A 80 -10.17 13.15 10.03
C GLN A 80 -11.61 12.68 9.74
N GLY A 81 -11.81 11.38 9.47
CA GLY A 81 -13.14 10.79 9.26
C GLY A 81 -13.72 11.02 7.87
N VAL A 82 -12.91 11.49 6.91
CA VAL A 82 -13.30 11.60 5.50
C VAL A 82 -12.88 10.33 4.79
N ALA A 83 -13.76 9.33 4.78
CA ALA A 83 -13.58 8.14 3.96
C ALA A 83 -13.74 8.53 2.48
N LEU A 84 -12.64 8.48 1.72
CA LEU A 84 -12.68 8.74 0.28
C LEU A 84 -13.21 7.50 -0.44
N ASN A 85 -14.08 7.70 -1.42
CA ASN A 85 -14.43 6.64 -2.36
C ASN A 85 -13.21 6.30 -3.26
N GLN A 86 -13.31 5.23 -4.03
CA GLN A 86 -12.19 4.75 -4.87
C GLN A 86 -11.67 5.81 -5.86
N THR A 87 -12.55 6.62 -6.44
CA THR A 87 -12.19 7.67 -7.40
C THR A 87 -11.47 8.82 -6.70
N GLU A 88 -12.00 9.25 -5.55
CA GLU A 88 -11.42 10.30 -4.71
C GLU A 88 -10.07 9.86 -4.13
N LEU A 89 -9.95 8.60 -3.70
CA LEU A 89 -8.71 8.03 -3.20
C LEU A 89 -7.64 7.98 -4.30
N ARG A 90 -8.01 7.53 -5.50
CA ARG A 90 -7.11 7.57 -6.65
C ARG A 90 -6.64 8.99 -6.93
N ALA A 91 -7.54 9.97 -6.95
CA ALA A 91 -7.20 11.37 -7.17
C ALA A 91 -6.27 11.89 -6.07
N ALA A 92 -6.55 11.59 -4.80
CA ALA A 92 -5.73 11.99 -3.66
C ALA A 92 -4.31 11.41 -3.75
N ILE A 93 -4.16 10.15 -4.14
CA ILE A 93 -2.86 9.49 -4.34
C ILE A 93 -2.04 10.20 -5.43
N VAL A 94 -2.68 10.50 -6.57
CA VAL A 94 -2.01 11.21 -7.67
C VAL A 94 -1.62 12.63 -7.24
N GLN A 95 -2.53 13.38 -6.61
CA GLN A 95 -2.25 14.74 -6.14
C GLN A 95 -1.11 14.76 -5.11
N ALA A 96 -1.12 13.83 -4.15
CA ALA A 96 -0.05 13.70 -3.17
C ALA A 96 1.30 13.38 -3.83
N ALA A 97 1.31 12.55 -4.88
CA ALA A 97 2.51 12.23 -5.63
C ALA A 97 3.06 13.40 -6.44
N LEU A 98 2.18 14.25 -6.99
CA LEU A 98 2.54 15.47 -7.70
C LEU A 98 3.05 16.56 -6.76
N ALA A 99 2.47 16.66 -5.55
CA ALA A 99 2.88 17.65 -4.54
C ALA A 99 4.25 17.35 -3.93
N LYS A 100 4.63 16.07 -3.82
CA LYS A 100 5.97 15.67 -3.40
C LYS A 100 6.93 15.98 -4.55
N THR A 101 7.88 16.88 -4.39
CA THR A 101 8.96 17.09 -5.38
C THR A 101 9.79 15.80 -5.61
N PRO A 102 10.48 15.67 -6.75
CA PRO A 102 11.28 14.48 -7.10
C PRO A 102 12.34 14.09 -6.08
#